data_AF-A8YM16-F1
#
_entry.id   AF-A8YM16-F1
#
_cell.length_a   1.000
_cell.length_b   1.000
_cell.length_c   1.000
_cell.angle_alpha   90.00
_cell.angle_beta   90.00
_cell.angle_gamma   90.00
#
_symmetry.space_group_name_H-M   'P 1'
#
loop_
_entity.id
_entity.type
_entity.pdbx_description
1 polymer ?
#
loop_
_entity_poly.entity_id
_entity_poly.type
_entity_poly.pdbx_seq_one_letter_code
_entity_poly.pdbx_strand_id
1 'polypeptide(L)'
;MTPQDPYRIKLNDLIREGISDPAIVLTADLHLEEDLGIDSLDKWELLARIEKEFNISLGWESLQKVDTVRSLYDIVSDALNNL
;
A
#
# COMPACT_ATOMS: atom_id res chain seq x y z
N MET A 1 -1.94 8.45 -7.33
CA MET A 1 -2.72 7.40 -8.06
C MET A 1 -4.22 7.71 -8.05
N THR A 2 -4.93 7.61 -9.18
CA THR A 2 -6.37 7.87 -9.33
C THR A 2 -7.23 6.60 -9.21
N PRO A 3 -8.54 6.70 -8.96
CA PRO A 3 -9.45 5.55 -8.94
C PRO A 3 -9.45 4.68 -10.21
N GLN A 4 -9.08 5.24 -11.35
CA GLN A 4 -9.07 4.58 -12.66
C GLN A 4 -7.72 3.93 -12.99
N ASP A 5 -6.69 4.14 -12.17
CA ASP A 5 -5.36 3.61 -12.45
C ASP A 5 -5.39 2.08 -12.29
N PRO A 6 -4.91 1.31 -13.29
CA PRO A 6 -4.97 -0.15 -13.26
C PRO A 6 -4.20 -0.74 -12.07
N TYR A 7 -3.11 -0.06 -11.65
CA TYR A 7 -2.30 -0.45 -10.50
C TYR A 7 -3.03 -0.27 -9.16
N ARG A 8 -4.03 0.63 -9.09
CA ARG A 8 -4.78 0.87 -7.85
C ARG A 8 -5.62 -0.32 -7.44
N ILE A 9 -6.25 -1.01 -8.38
CA ILE A 9 -7.05 -2.19 -8.09
C ILE A 9 -6.15 -3.27 -7.49
N LYS A 10 -5.01 -3.55 -8.14
CA LYS A 10 -4.06 -4.54 -7.66
C LYS A 10 -3.47 -4.17 -6.29
N LEU A 11 -3.10 -2.90 -6.08
CA LEU A 11 -2.59 -2.46 -4.78
C LEU A 11 -3.64 -2.58 -3.67
N ASN A 12 -4.91 -2.33 -3.97
CA ASN A 12 -5.99 -2.56 -3.00
C ASN A 12 -6.13 -4.03 -2.61
N ASP A 13 -5.98 -4.94 -3.56
CA ASP A 13 -6.01 -6.37 -3.28
C ASP A 13 -4.85 -6.77 -2.36
N LEU A 14 -3.63 -6.27 -2.61
CA LEU A 14 -2.48 -6.50 -1.74
C LEU A 14 -2.68 -5.95 -0.32
N ILE A 15 -3.25 -4.75 -0.18
CA ILE A 15 -3.59 -4.19 1.15
C ILE A 15 -4.63 -5.08 1.83
N ARG A 16 -5.65 -5.55 1.11
CA ARG A 16 -6.70 -6.43 1.65
C ARG A 16 -6.20 -7.79 2.09
N GLU A 17 -5.15 -8.31 1.48
CA GLU A 17 -4.50 -9.53 1.95
C GLU A 17 -3.76 -9.33 3.28
N GLY A 18 -3.47 -8.08 3.67
CA GLY A 18 -2.84 -7.73 4.93
C GLY A 18 -3.83 -7.36 6.05
N ILE A 19 -5.12 -7.21 5.77
CA ILE A 19 -6.13 -6.87 6.79
C ILE A 19 -6.89 -8.11 7.26
N SER A 20 -7.22 -8.14 8.55
CA SER A 20 -7.98 -9.24 9.14
C SER A 20 -9.49 -9.05 9.07
N ASP A 21 -9.99 -7.82 8.91
CA ASP A 21 -11.42 -7.53 8.84
C ASP A 21 -11.89 -7.31 7.39
N PRO A 22 -12.62 -8.28 6.80
CA PRO A 22 -13.12 -8.18 5.43
C PRO A 22 -14.24 -7.14 5.26
N ALA A 23 -14.86 -6.66 6.34
CA ALA A 23 -15.91 -5.64 6.28
C ALA A 23 -15.34 -4.22 6.07
N ILE A 24 -14.03 -4.02 6.20
CA ILE A 24 -13.40 -2.72 6.00
C ILE A 24 -13.56 -2.26 4.54
N VAL A 25 -14.17 -1.08 4.40
CA VAL A 25 -14.25 -0.36 3.13
C VAL A 25 -12.97 0.44 2.95
N LEU A 26 -12.07 -0.06 2.11
CA LEU A 26 -10.78 0.59 1.87
C LEU A 26 -10.97 1.97 1.20
N THR A 27 -10.65 3.04 1.93
CA THR A 27 -10.60 4.42 1.41
C THR A 27 -9.19 4.99 1.51
N ALA A 28 -8.91 6.05 0.76
CA ALA A 28 -7.58 6.65 0.73
C ALA A 28 -7.18 7.31 2.07
N ASP A 29 -8.16 7.67 2.89
CA ASP A 29 -7.95 8.46 4.10
C ASP A 29 -7.79 7.58 5.35
N LEU A 30 -7.88 6.24 5.21
CA LEU A 30 -7.62 5.30 6.30
C LEU A 30 -6.13 5.23 6.63
N HIS A 31 -5.83 5.18 7.91
CA HIS A 31 -4.50 4.94 8.47
C HIS A 31 -4.18 3.46 8.46
N LEU A 32 -2.96 3.11 8.03
CA LEU A 32 -2.54 1.71 7.93
C LEU A 32 -2.54 1.04 9.31
N GLU A 33 -2.01 1.70 10.33
CA GLU A 33 -1.92 1.09 11.67
C GLU A 33 -3.22 1.27 12.47
N GLU A 34 -3.73 2.51 12.56
CA GLU A 34 -4.87 2.83 13.44
C GLU A 34 -6.21 2.32 12.91
N ASP A 35 -6.42 2.34 11.59
CA ASP A 35 -7.69 1.95 10.98
C ASP A 35 -7.66 0.54 10.37
N LEU A 36 -6.52 0.12 9.80
CA LEU A 36 -6.39 -1.17 9.12
C LEU A 36 -5.68 -2.26 9.94
N GLY A 37 -5.02 -1.89 11.04
CA GLY A 37 -4.25 -2.82 11.88
C GLY A 37 -2.98 -3.36 11.22
N ILE A 38 -2.47 -2.70 10.18
CA ILE A 38 -1.23 -3.03 9.48
C ILE A 38 -0.07 -2.38 10.24
N ASP A 39 0.61 -3.17 11.06
CA ASP A 39 1.73 -2.72 11.88
C ASP A 39 3.06 -2.67 11.10
N SER A 40 4.18 -2.42 11.79
CA SER A 40 5.50 -2.34 11.15
C SER A 40 5.95 -3.65 10.47
N LEU A 41 5.60 -4.81 11.03
CA LEU A 41 5.90 -6.11 10.42
C LEU A 41 5.01 -6.34 9.20
N ASP A 42 3.72 -6.04 9.31
CA ASP A 42 2.77 -6.17 8.19
C ASP A 42 3.13 -5.22 7.04
N LYS A 43 3.57 -3.99 7.35
CA LYS A 43 4.08 -3.03 6.35
C LYS A 43 5.27 -3.61 5.60
N TRP A 44 6.19 -4.28 6.30
CA TRP A 44 7.36 -4.90 5.67
C TRP A 44 6.95 -6.05 4.74
N GLU A 45 5.99 -6.89 5.13
CA GLU A 45 5.47 -7.96 4.28
C GLU A 45 4.68 -7.42 3.08
N LEU A 46 3.90 -6.35 3.29
CA LEU A 46 3.20 -5.63 2.23
C LEU A 46 4.20 -5.05 1.22
N LEU A 47 5.31 -4.47 1.68
CA LEU A 47 6.39 -3.97 0.82
C LEU A 47 6.89 -5.06 -0.12
N ALA A 48 7.28 -6.20 0.43
CA ALA A 48 7.85 -7.30 -0.34
C ALA A 48 6.87 -7.82 -1.40
N ARG A 49 5.57 -7.84 -1.07
CA ARG A 49 4.50 -8.19 -2.02
C ARG A 49 4.34 -7.15 -3.13
N ILE A 50 4.33 -5.86 -2.78
CA ILE A 50 4.23 -4.74 -3.74
C ILE A 50 5.42 -4.75 -4.70
N GLU A 51 6.65 -4.82 -4.17
CA GLU A 51 7.88 -4.85 -4.96
C GLU A 51 7.87 -6.02 -5.97
N LYS A 52 7.46 -7.20 -5.50
CA LYS A 52 7.35 -8.40 -6.34
C LYS A 52 6.26 -8.29 -7.39
N GLU A 53 5.08 -7.78 -7.04
CA GLU A 53 3.93 -7.70 -7.94
C GLU A 53 4.14 -6.67 -9.05
N PHE A 54 4.71 -5.51 -8.70
CA PHE A 54 4.92 -4.42 -9.65
C PHE A 54 6.33 -4.39 -10.26
N ASN A 55 7.20 -5.32 -9.85
CA ASN A 55 8.60 -5.37 -10.25
C ASN A 55 9.33 -4.03 -10.02
N ILE A 56 9.13 -3.46 -8.83
CA ILE A 56 9.73 -2.20 -8.38
C ILE A 56 10.62 -2.42 -7.16
N SER A 57 11.51 -1.48 -6.87
CA SER A 57 12.26 -1.46 -5.61
C SER A 57 11.89 -0.21 -4.81
N LEU A 58 11.34 -0.44 -3.62
CA LEU A 58 10.95 0.56 -2.65
C LEU A 58 11.80 0.36 -1.40
N GLY A 59 12.61 1.35 -1.04
CA GLY A 59 13.37 1.30 0.21
C GLY A 59 12.46 1.29 1.44
N TRP A 60 12.82 0.54 2.48
CA TRP A 60 12.09 0.49 3.77
C TRP A 60 11.81 1.89 4.36
N GLU A 61 12.75 2.81 4.19
CA GLU A 61 12.63 4.21 4.60
C GLU A 61 11.44 4.96 3.96
N SER A 62 10.98 4.50 2.80
CA SER A 62 9.81 5.06 2.11
C SER A 62 8.54 4.65 2.84
N LEU A 63 8.43 3.40 3.28
CA LEU A 63 7.28 2.92 4.05
C LEU A 63 7.21 3.43 5.48
N GLN A 64 8.34 3.80 6.07
CA GLN A 64 8.33 4.42 7.41
C GLN A 64 7.57 5.74 7.45
N LYS A 65 7.39 6.41 6.31
CA LYS A 65 6.62 7.65 6.17
C LYS A 65 5.19 7.42 5.69
N VAL A 66 4.81 6.16 5.48
CA VAL A 66 3.48 5.78 5.02
C VAL A 66 2.59 5.52 6.22
N ASP A 67 1.67 6.45 6.41
CA ASP A 67 0.73 6.45 7.52
C ASP A 67 -0.68 6.12 7.04
N THR A 68 -1.01 6.47 5.79
CA THR A 68 -2.34 6.30 5.19
C THR A 68 -2.30 5.53 3.88
N VAL A 69 -3.44 4.98 3.47
CA VAL A 69 -3.63 4.35 2.15
C VAL A 69 -3.27 5.32 1.02
N ARG A 70 -3.58 6.62 1.16
CA ARG A 70 -3.18 7.65 0.20
C ARG A 70 -1.67 7.76 0.08
N SER A 71 -0.95 7.89 1.20
CA SER A 71 0.51 7.95 1.16
C SER A 71 1.13 6.70 0.54
N LEU A 72 0.51 5.52 0.74
CA LEU A 72 0.94 4.28 0.08
C LEU A 72 0.73 4.34 -1.44
N TYR A 73 -0.44 4.83 -1.88
CA TYR A 73 -0.70 5.04 -3.31
C TYR A 73 0.29 5.99 -3.95
N ASP A 74 0.64 7.05 -3.24
CA ASP A 74 1.54 8.09 -3.76
C ASP A 74 2.95 7.52 -3.92
N ILE A 75 3.50 6.81 -2.93
CA ILE A 75 4.85 6.23 -3.06
C ILE A 75 4.93 5.15 -4.15
N VAL A 76 3.90 4.31 -4.31
CA VAL A 76 3.90 3.27 -5.35
C VAL A 76 3.74 3.89 -6.73
N SER A 77 2.86 4.90 -6.84
CA SER A 77 2.69 5.69 -8.07
C SER A 77 4.00 6.39 -8.46
N ASP A 78 4.68 7.02 -7.52
CA ASP A 78 5.95 7.69 -7.78
C ASP A 78 7.03 6.69 -8.22
N ALA A 79 7.11 5.53 -7.59
CA ALA A 79 8.05 4.49 -8.02
C ALA A 79 7.74 3.96 -9.43
N LEU A 80 6.48 3.74 -9.77
CA LEU A 80 6.05 3.27 -11.10
C LEU A 80 6.30 4.29 -12.22
N ASN A 81 6.14 5.59 -11.92
CA ASN A 81 6.34 6.66 -12.91
C ASN A 81 7.82 7.04 -13.11
N ASN A 82 8.71 6.63 -12.20
CA ASN A 82 10.16 6.89 -12.27
C ASN A 82 10.96 5.69 -12.84
N LEU A 83 10.29 4.73 -13.50
CA LEU A 83 10.89 3.61 -14.22
C LEU A 83 11.24 3.96 -15.67
#